data_AF-A0A166ASX5-F1
#
_entry.id   AF-A0A166ASX5-F1
#
_cell.length_a   1.000
_cell.length_b   1.000
_cell.length_c   1.000
_cell.angle_alpha   90.00
_cell.angle_beta   90.00
_cell.angle_gamma   90.00
#
_symmetry.space_group_name_H-M   'P 1'
#
loop_
_entity.id
_entity.type
_entity.pdbx_description
1 polymer ?
#
loop_
_entity_poly.entity_id
_entity_poly.type
_entity_poly.pdbx_seq_one_letter_code
_entity_poly.pdbx_strand_id
1 'polypeptide(L)'
;MAEISDAIAMIKKAESDAEQIIIDSESQSKDLITESKINAEETISSAKQAAEEEVKNTVFDAEDKAKVEAQSIAAESESNVSSLKDKAMVNVDEAASFIVKNIL
;
A
#
# COMPACT_ATOMS: atom_id res chain seq x y z
N MET A 1 -54.44 54.48 6.35
CA MET A 1 -53.96 54.16 4.99
C MET A 1 -52.42 54.20 4.88
N ALA A 2 -51.73 55.16 5.50
CA ALA A 2 -50.25 55.20 5.53
C ALA A 2 -49.62 53.96 6.22
N GLU A 3 -50.12 53.56 7.40
CA GLU A 3 -49.58 52.42 8.16
C GLU A 3 -49.69 51.07 7.43
N ILE A 4 -50.75 50.85 6.64
CA ILE A 4 -50.93 49.63 5.86
C ILE A 4 -49.95 49.62 4.67
N SER A 5 -49.70 50.78 4.06
CA SER A 5 -48.73 50.91 2.98
C SER A 5 -47.30 50.61 3.46
N ASP A 6 -46.94 51.10 4.65
CA ASP A 6 -45.63 50.84 5.25
C ASP A 6 -45.45 49.38 5.64
N ALA A 7 -46.49 48.75 6.20
CA ALA A 7 -46.48 47.32 6.50
C ALA A 7 -46.29 46.46 5.24
N ILE A 8 -46.96 46.79 4.13
CA ILE A 8 -46.80 46.08 2.85
C ILE A 8 -45.38 46.28 2.29
N ALA A 9 -44.80 47.48 2.40
CA ALA A 9 -43.43 47.72 1.98
C ALA A 9 -42.42 46.91 2.80
N MET A 10 -42.63 46.79 4.11
CA MET A 10 -41.81 45.93 4.97
C MET A 10 -41.94 44.45 4.62
N ILE A 11 -43.15 43.97 4.32
CA ILE A 11 -43.38 42.58 3.89
C ILE A 11 -42.64 42.29 2.58
N LYS A 12 -42.77 43.15 1.57
CA LYS A 12 -42.07 42.97 0.29
C LYS A 12 -40.55 42.98 0.45
N LYS A 13 -40.03 43.82 1.34
CA LYS A 13 -38.60 43.83 1.65
C LYS A 13 -38.19 42.51 2.31
N ALA A 14 -38.96 42.03 3.29
CA ALA A 14 -38.69 40.76 3.95
C ALA A 14 -38.77 39.56 2.97
N GLU A 15 -39.69 39.59 2.01
CA GLU A 15 -39.78 38.59 0.93
C GLU A 15 -38.51 38.60 0.07
N SER A 16 -38.08 39.78 -0.38
CA SER A 16 -36.84 39.93 -1.17
C SER A 16 -35.59 39.51 -0.39
N ASP A 17 -35.51 39.85 0.90
CA ASP A 17 -34.40 39.48 1.76
C ASP A 17 -34.38 37.94 1.97
N ALA A 18 -35.56 37.31 2.13
CA ALA A 18 -35.67 35.86 2.24
C ALA A 18 -35.31 35.13 0.94
N GLU A 19 -35.73 35.65 -0.23
CA GLU A 19 -35.31 35.10 -1.53
C GLU A 19 -33.80 35.17 -1.71
N GLN A 20 -33.16 36.28 -1.33
CA GLN A 20 -31.72 36.42 -1.39
C GLN A 20 -31.02 35.40 -0.47
N ILE A 21 -31.51 35.19 0.74
CA ILE A 21 -30.97 34.19 1.67
C ILE A 21 -31.06 32.78 1.07
N ILE A 22 -32.15 32.44 0.38
CA ILE A 22 -32.30 31.14 -0.29
C ILE A 22 -31.24 30.97 -1.37
N ILE A 23 -31.08 31.97 -2.25
CA ILE A 23 -30.09 31.95 -3.33
C ILE A 23 -28.67 31.80 -2.79
N ASP A 24 -28.33 32.60 -1.77
CA ASP A 24 -27.00 32.57 -1.16
C ASP A 24 -26.75 31.22 -0.48
N SER A 25 -27.74 30.66 0.21
CA SER A 25 -27.65 29.35 0.86
C SER A 25 -27.48 28.21 -0.14
N GLU A 26 -28.19 28.27 -1.28
CA GLU A 26 -28.03 27.30 -2.36
C GLU A 26 -26.64 27.38 -2.99
N SER A 27 -26.12 28.59 -3.22
CA SER A 27 -24.77 28.79 -3.74
C SER A 27 -23.73 28.22 -2.79
N GLN A 28 -23.77 28.63 -1.52
CA GLN A 28 -22.84 28.15 -0.49
C GLN A 28 -22.89 26.62 -0.34
N SER A 29 -24.07 26.03 -0.42
CA SER A 29 -24.22 24.58 -0.35
C SER A 29 -23.54 23.87 -1.53
N LYS A 30 -23.65 24.42 -2.75
CA LYS A 30 -22.97 23.88 -3.93
C LYS A 30 -21.45 24.00 -3.82
N ASP A 31 -20.96 25.12 -3.30
CA ASP A 31 -19.54 25.35 -3.08
C ASP A 31 -18.99 24.34 -2.06
N LEU A 32 -19.68 24.17 -0.93
CA LEU A 32 -19.31 23.20 0.11
C LEU A 32 -19.29 21.75 -0.40
N ILE A 33 -20.28 21.36 -1.23
CA ILE A 33 -20.31 20.03 -1.84
C ILE A 33 -19.12 19.85 -2.77
N THR A 34 -18.79 20.87 -3.56
CA THR A 34 -17.67 20.84 -4.51
C THR A 34 -16.34 20.73 -3.77
N GLU A 35 -16.12 21.56 -2.75
CA GLU A 35 -14.93 21.53 -1.91
C GLU A 35 -14.79 20.18 -1.19
N SER A 36 -15.88 19.66 -0.63
CA SER A 36 -15.89 18.35 0.02
C SER A 36 -15.51 17.23 -0.94
N LYS A 37 -15.97 17.30 -2.19
CA LYS A 37 -15.63 16.33 -3.23
C LYS A 37 -14.16 16.39 -3.60
N ILE A 38 -13.60 17.60 -3.77
CA ILE A 38 -12.17 17.80 -4.05
C ILE A 38 -11.33 17.23 -2.90
N ASN A 39 -11.66 17.59 -1.66
CA ASN A 39 -10.93 17.12 -0.47
C ASN A 39 -10.99 15.58 -0.34
N ALA A 40 -12.13 14.98 -0.67
CA ALA A 40 -12.27 13.52 -0.69
C ALA A 40 -11.42 12.87 -1.79
N GLU A 41 -11.41 13.44 -3.00
CA GLU A 41 -10.59 12.95 -4.11
C GLU A 41 -9.09 13.07 -3.80
N GLU A 42 -8.64 14.19 -3.22
CA GLU A 42 -7.26 14.38 -2.77
C GLU A 42 -6.87 13.36 -1.69
N THR A 43 -7.73 13.17 -0.68
CA THR A 43 -7.49 12.18 0.38
C THR A 43 -7.34 10.77 -0.18
N ILE A 44 -8.22 10.38 -1.12
CA ILE A 44 -8.16 9.07 -1.79
C ILE A 44 -6.88 8.95 -2.62
N SER A 45 -6.50 10.00 -3.34
CA SER A 45 -5.27 10.01 -4.15
C SER A 45 -4.03 9.85 -3.30
N SER A 46 -3.90 10.61 -2.21
CA SER A 46 -2.79 10.49 -1.26
C SER A 46 -2.75 9.12 -0.59
N ALA A 47 -3.90 8.56 -0.21
CA ALA A 47 -3.96 7.22 0.37
C ALA A 47 -3.50 6.14 -0.63
N LYS A 48 -3.85 6.27 -1.91
CA LYS A 48 -3.38 5.36 -2.97
C LYS A 48 -1.86 5.45 -3.16
N GLN A 49 -1.31 6.67 -3.22
CA GLN A 49 0.13 6.86 -3.37
C GLN A 49 0.91 6.28 -2.18
N ALA A 50 0.43 6.51 -0.95
CA ALA A 50 1.03 5.93 0.25
C ALA A 50 1.00 4.39 0.23
N ALA A 51 -0.13 3.80 -0.18
CA ALA A 51 -0.26 2.36 -0.30
C ALA A 51 0.66 1.77 -1.38
N GLU A 52 0.80 2.44 -2.53
CA GLU A 52 1.73 2.03 -3.60
C GLU A 52 3.19 2.06 -3.13
N GLU A 53 3.57 3.09 -2.38
CA GLU A 53 4.90 3.21 -1.79
C GLU A 53 5.16 2.11 -0.75
N GLU A 54 4.19 1.86 0.14
CA GLU A 54 4.28 0.80 1.15
C GLU A 54 4.40 -0.59 0.52
N VAL A 55 3.64 -0.88 -0.53
CA VAL A 55 3.74 -2.13 -1.29
C VAL A 55 5.13 -2.26 -1.91
N LYS A 56 5.64 -1.20 -2.53
CA LYS A 56 6.98 -1.22 -3.13
C LYS A 56 8.07 -1.51 -2.08
N ASN A 57 7.98 -0.86 -0.92
CA ASN A 57 8.92 -1.09 0.18
C ASN A 57 8.83 -2.52 0.70
N THR A 58 7.60 -3.04 0.87
CA THR A 58 7.37 -4.42 1.32
C THR A 58 7.96 -5.45 0.36
N VAL A 59 7.78 -5.24 -0.95
CA VAL A 59 8.35 -6.14 -1.98
C VAL A 59 9.87 -6.06 -1.96
N PHE A 60 10.46 -4.87 -1.88
CA PHE A 60 11.91 -4.70 -1.82
C PHE A 60 12.52 -5.37 -0.59
N ASP A 61 11.92 -5.20 0.59
CA ASP A 61 12.35 -5.84 1.82
C ASP A 61 12.23 -7.37 1.74
N ALA A 62 11.18 -7.88 1.09
CA ALA A 62 11.01 -9.31 0.87
C ALA A 62 12.07 -9.86 -0.10
N GLU A 63 12.38 -9.14 -1.17
CA GLU A 63 13.45 -9.51 -2.12
C GLU A 63 14.83 -9.54 -1.45
N ASP A 64 15.15 -8.54 -0.62
CA ASP A 64 16.43 -8.49 0.08
C ASP A 64 16.56 -9.66 1.08
N LYS A 65 15.52 -9.92 1.86
CA LYS A 65 15.48 -11.09 2.77
C LYS A 65 15.64 -12.40 2.02
N ALA A 66 14.92 -12.58 0.91
CA ALA A 66 15.01 -13.78 0.09
C ALA A 66 16.42 -13.98 -0.48
N LYS A 67 17.09 -12.89 -0.87
CA LYS A 67 18.48 -12.93 -1.36
C LYS A 67 19.46 -13.34 -0.25
N VAL A 68 19.31 -12.78 0.95
CA VAL A 68 20.14 -13.15 2.12
C VAL A 68 19.92 -14.62 2.48
N GLU A 69 18.67 -15.08 2.50
CA GLU A 69 18.34 -16.48 2.78
C GLU A 69 18.91 -17.43 1.73
N ALA A 70 18.80 -17.09 0.44
CA ALA A 70 19.38 -17.87 -0.65
C ALA A 70 20.91 -17.99 -0.53
N GLN A 71 21.59 -16.90 -0.16
CA GLN A 71 23.04 -16.94 0.10
C GLN A 71 23.39 -17.84 1.29
N SER A 72 22.59 -17.80 2.37
CA SER A 72 22.77 -18.67 3.52
C SER A 72 22.60 -20.14 3.15
N ILE A 73 21.56 -20.47 2.38
CA ILE A 73 21.31 -21.84 1.91
C ILE A 73 22.44 -22.34 1.01
N ALA A 74 22.96 -21.48 0.12
CA ALA A 74 24.08 -21.83 -0.75
C ALA A 74 25.34 -22.15 0.07
N ALA A 75 25.68 -21.31 1.06
CA ALA A 75 26.82 -21.53 1.95
C ALA A 75 26.66 -22.82 2.78
N GLU A 76 25.47 -23.07 3.31
CA GLU A 76 25.17 -24.30 4.05
C GLU A 76 25.28 -25.53 3.15
N SER A 77 24.78 -25.44 1.92
CA SER A 77 24.85 -26.52 0.93
C SER A 77 26.29 -26.87 0.57
N GLU A 78 27.15 -25.86 0.34
CA GLU A 78 28.58 -26.07 0.09
C GLU A 78 29.27 -26.77 1.26
N SER A 79 29.00 -26.33 2.49
CA SER A 79 29.51 -26.95 3.71
C SER A 79 29.08 -28.42 3.81
N ASN A 80 27.80 -28.71 3.54
CA ASN A 80 27.25 -30.05 3.57
C ASN A 80 27.87 -30.97 2.51
N VAL A 81 28.06 -30.47 1.29
CA VAL A 81 28.72 -31.21 0.20
C VAL A 81 30.18 -31.52 0.55
N SER A 82 30.91 -30.54 1.10
CA SER A 82 32.30 -30.77 1.55
C SER A 82 32.36 -31.85 2.63
N SER A 83 31.54 -31.72 3.66
CA SER A 83 31.46 -32.69 4.77
C SER A 83 31.09 -34.10 4.27
N LEU A 84 30.15 -34.20 3.33
CA LEU A 84 29.77 -35.47 2.72
C LEU A 84 30.93 -36.08 1.92
N LYS A 85 31.62 -35.27 1.11
CA LYS A 85 32.80 -35.71 0.34
C LYS A 85 33.89 -36.23 1.26
N ASP A 86 34.21 -35.49 2.32
CA ASP A 86 35.25 -35.88 3.28
C ASP A 86 34.90 -37.22 3.94
N LYS A 87 33.66 -37.40 4.39
CA LYS A 87 33.18 -38.68 4.95
C LYS A 87 33.23 -39.82 3.93
N ALA A 88 32.89 -39.56 2.68
CA ALA A 88 32.91 -40.57 1.62
C ALA A 88 34.35 -41.00 1.30
N MET A 89 35.30 -40.06 1.21
CA MET A 89 36.70 -40.33 0.86
C MET A 89 37.39 -41.30 1.84
N VAL A 90 37.00 -41.31 3.12
CA VAL A 90 37.56 -42.25 4.11
C VAL A 90 37.34 -43.72 3.73
N ASN A 91 36.26 -44.04 3.02
CA ASN A 91 35.87 -45.43 2.72
C ASN A 91 36.24 -45.87 1.30
N VAL A 92 36.83 -44.99 0.47
CA VAL A 92 37.12 -45.27 -0.94
C VAL A 92 38.13 -46.40 -1.10
N ASP A 93 39.21 -46.39 -0.32
CA ASP A 93 40.27 -47.38 -0.43
C ASP A 93 39.81 -48.78 -0.01
N GLU A 94 39.00 -48.86 1.05
CA GLU A 94 38.43 -50.12 1.51
C GLU A 94 37.43 -50.68 0.49
N ALA A 95 36.57 -49.83 -0.07
CA ALA A 95 35.64 -50.22 -1.13
C ALA A 95 36.39 -50.71 -2.38
N ALA A 96 37.46 -50.01 -2.80
CA ALA A 96 38.30 -50.42 -3.92
C ALA A 96 38.96 -51.78 -3.66
N SER A 97 39.49 -52.00 -2.46
CA SER A 97 40.09 -53.29 -2.08
C SER A 97 39.07 -54.42 -2.05
N PHE A 98 37.84 -54.16 -1.62
CA PHE A 98 36.75 -55.14 -1.64
C PHE A 98 36.37 -55.54 -3.07
N ILE A 99 36.27 -54.56 -3.98
CA ILE A 99 35.98 -54.80 -5.41
C ILE A 99 37.06 -55.68 -6.04
N VAL A 100 38.34 -55.33 -5.85
CA VAL A 100 39.47 -56.11 -6.40
C VAL A 100 39.42 -57.56 -5.93
N LYS A 101 39.19 -57.80 -4.63
CA LYS A 101 39.11 -59.17 -4.06
C LYS A 101 37.95 -60.02 -4.58
N ASN A 102 36.88 -59.41 -5.09
CA ASN A 102 35.70 -60.14 -5.55
C ASN A 102 35.63 -60.30 -7.08
N ILE A 103 36.45 -59.57 -7.84
CA ILE A 103 36.47 -59.60 -9.31
C ILE A 103 37.69 -60.35 -9.85
N LEU A 104 38.85 -60.23 -9.18
CA LEU A 104 40.09 -60.95 -9.51
C LEU A 104 40.23 -62.22 -8.67
#